data_AF-A0A354SIF8-F1
#
_entry.id   AF-A0A354SIF8-F1
#
_cell.length_a   1.000
_cell.length_b   1.000
_cell.length_c   1.000
_cell.angle_alpha   90.00
_cell.angle_beta   90.00
_cell.angle_gamma   90.00
#
_symmetry.space_group_name_H-M   'P 1'
#
loop_
_entity.id
_entity.type
_entity.pdbx_description
1 polymer ?
#
loop_
_entity_poly.entity_id
_entity_poly.type
_entity_poly.pdbx_seq_one_letter_code
_entity_poly.pdbx_strand_id
1 'polypeptide(L)'
;MTIPFKKDPVEFNQSLLYPTNIFELFPADHECYIYEDIFKQIDTSGIEKKYSVLGQHAYHPRLNIGILIYAYSHGIFSSRQIMKRCQEDFGFIFISHLNCPDYRILSDFRKDHHDFFKECFQQSVLLAREAGMASLGHVSLDGSKFKANTSKHKAMSYARLKEQEKELTEEIEALLKKADQCDNADNL
;
A
#
# COMPACT_ATOMS: atom_id res chain seq x y z
N MET A 1 -46.66 -22.14 -7.50
CA MET A 1 -46.52 -20.77 -6.95
C MET A 1 -45.05 -20.39 -7.07
N THR A 2 -44.74 -19.24 -7.66
CA THR A 2 -43.37 -18.71 -7.74
C THR A 2 -43.04 -17.94 -6.47
N ILE A 3 -41.86 -18.21 -5.89
CA ILE A 3 -41.38 -17.54 -4.68
C ILE A 3 -40.99 -16.10 -5.07
N PRO A 4 -41.53 -15.06 -4.40
CA PRO A 4 -41.19 -13.68 -4.73
C PRO A 4 -39.83 -13.32 -4.11
N PHE A 5 -38.75 -13.52 -4.88
CA PHE A 5 -37.43 -13.01 -4.51
C PHE A 5 -37.40 -11.48 -4.57
N LYS A 6 -36.52 -10.88 -3.77
CA LYS A 6 -36.26 -9.43 -3.86
C LYS A 6 -35.65 -9.12 -5.23
N LYS A 7 -36.14 -8.04 -5.84
CA LYS A 7 -35.55 -7.47 -7.05
C LYS A 7 -34.45 -6.49 -6.66
N ASP A 8 -33.51 -6.27 -7.57
CA ASP A 8 -32.53 -5.21 -7.40
C ASP A 8 -33.21 -3.83 -7.35
N PRO A 9 -32.67 -2.89 -6.57
CA PRO A 9 -33.12 -1.51 -6.58
C PRO A 9 -32.95 -0.90 -7.99
N VAL A 10 -33.86 -0.01 -8.37
CA VAL A 10 -33.85 0.63 -9.70
C VAL A 10 -32.58 1.47 -9.90
N GLU A 11 -32.07 1.99 -8.79
CA GLU A 11 -30.86 2.81 -8.66
C GLU A 11 -29.59 2.09 -9.13
N PHE A 12 -29.57 0.75 -9.16
CA PHE A 12 -28.41 -0.03 -9.60
C PHE A 12 -27.93 0.32 -11.02
N ASN A 13 -28.87 0.63 -11.92
CA ASN A 13 -28.57 0.98 -13.31
C ASN A 13 -28.64 2.49 -13.59
N GLN A 14 -28.74 3.33 -12.55
CA GLN A 14 -28.83 4.78 -12.69
C GLN A 14 -27.49 5.45 -12.41
N SER A 15 -27.13 6.45 -13.23
CA SER A 15 -26.00 7.33 -12.92
C SER A 15 -26.35 8.20 -11.71
N LEU A 16 -25.72 7.95 -10.57
CA LEU A 16 -25.91 8.72 -9.35
C LEU A 16 -24.85 9.83 -9.27
N LEU A 17 -25.29 11.08 -9.05
CA LEU A 17 -24.42 12.16 -8.61
C LEU A 17 -24.34 12.09 -7.08
N TYR A 18 -23.18 11.74 -6.55
CA TYR A 18 -22.97 11.79 -5.10
C TYR A 18 -22.75 13.25 -4.68
N PRO A 19 -23.54 13.80 -3.74
CA PRO A 19 -23.38 15.17 -3.27
C PRO A 19 -22.11 15.37 -2.43
N THR A 20 -21.49 14.28 -1.99
CA THR A 20 -20.28 14.26 -1.16
C THR A 20 -19.18 13.39 -1.79
N ASN A 21 -17.97 13.49 -1.25
CA ASN A 21 -16.85 12.68 -1.70
C ASN A 21 -17.20 11.19 -1.56
N ILE A 22 -17.02 10.40 -2.62
CA ILE A 22 -17.33 8.96 -2.63
C ILE A 22 -16.59 8.19 -1.54
N PHE A 23 -15.45 8.70 -1.08
CA PHE A 23 -14.67 8.10 0.00
C PHE A 23 -15.25 8.35 1.40
N GLU A 24 -16.27 9.20 1.54
CA GLU A 24 -17.06 9.29 2.78
C GLU A 24 -17.97 8.08 2.98
N LEU A 25 -18.11 7.22 1.96
CA LEU A 25 -18.79 5.93 2.09
C LEU A 25 -17.97 4.91 2.90
N PHE A 26 -16.67 5.15 3.08
CA PHE A 26 -15.86 4.30 3.95
C PHE A 26 -16.29 4.47 5.42
N PRO A 27 -16.38 3.37 6.19
CA PRO A 27 -16.51 3.46 7.64
C PRO A 27 -15.44 4.36 8.24
N ALA A 28 -15.76 5.08 9.32
CA ALA A 28 -14.82 6.02 9.96
C ALA A 28 -13.53 5.35 10.46
N ASP A 29 -13.55 4.03 10.68
CA ASP A 29 -12.43 3.19 11.09
C ASP A 29 -11.78 2.41 9.94
N HIS A 30 -12.08 2.77 8.68
CA HIS A 30 -11.49 2.12 7.51
C HIS A 30 -9.97 2.30 7.46
N GLU A 31 -9.24 1.21 7.19
CA GLU A 31 -7.78 1.17 7.30
C GLU A 31 -7.05 2.11 6.34
N CYS A 32 -7.65 2.41 5.18
CA CYS A 32 -7.10 3.36 4.21
C CYS A 32 -6.79 4.74 4.81
N TYR A 33 -7.56 5.20 5.79
CA TYR A 33 -7.27 6.47 6.47
C TYR A 33 -5.96 6.40 7.27
N ILE A 34 -5.70 5.26 7.91
CA ILE A 34 -4.46 5.03 8.66
C ILE A 34 -3.28 4.95 7.68
N TYR A 35 -3.41 4.24 6.56
CA TYR A 35 -2.38 4.23 5.51
C TYR A 35 -2.06 5.63 5.00
N GLU A 36 -3.08 6.43 4.71
CA GLU A 36 -2.89 7.81 4.24
C GLU A 36 -2.15 8.67 5.28
N ASP A 37 -2.49 8.53 6.57
CA ASP A 37 -1.79 9.24 7.64
C ASP A 37 -0.35 8.76 7.85
N ILE A 38 -0.07 7.48 7.63
CA ILE A 38 1.30 6.93 7.60
C ILE A 38 2.08 7.53 6.42
N PHE A 39 1.52 7.50 5.21
CA PHE A 39 2.23 7.95 4.00
C PHE A 39 2.51 9.46 4.01
N LYS A 40 1.65 10.28 4.63
CA LYS A 40 1.91 11.70 4.86
C LYS A 40 3.16 11.98 5.71
N GLN A 41 3.53 11.04 6.59
CA GLN A 41 4.70 11.18 7.46
C GLN A 41 6.02 10.76 6.78
N ILE A 42 5.96 10.12 5.61
CA ILE A 42 7.14 9.72 4.86
C ILE A 42 7.75 10.94 4.16
N ASP A 43 9.03 11.19 4.45
CA ASP A 43 9.81 12.22 3.77
C ASP A 43 10.31 11.71 2.41
N THR A 44 9.80 12.32 1.34
CA THR A 44 10.18 12.01 -0.04
C THR A 44 11.04 13.08 -0.70
N SER A 45 11.44 14.12 0.06
CA SER A 45 12.16 15.29 -0.45
C SER A 45 13.48 14.94 -1.15
N GLY A 46 14.17 13.87 -0.72
CA GLY A 46 15.40 13.39 -1.33
C GLY A 46 15.22 12.88 -2.77
N ILE A 47 14.07 12.28 -3.07
CA ILE A 47 13.72 11.78 -4.41
C ILE A 47 13.08 12.89 -5.24
N GLU A 48 12.22 13.72 -4.65
CA GLU A 48 11.57 14.85 -5.32
C GLU A 48 12.57 15.79 -6.01
N LYS A 49 13.73 16.04 -5.37
CA LYS A 49 14.81 16.88 -5.93
C LYS A 49 15.41 16.35 -7.25
N LYS A 50 15.22 15.08 -7.57
CA LYS A 50 15.70 14.46 -8.82
C LYS A 50 14.74 14.71 -9.99
N TYR A 51 13.53 15.16 -9.72
CA TYR A 51 12.54 15.45 -10.76
C TYR A 51 12.79 16.81 -11.40
N SER A 52 12.62 16.84 -12.72
CA SER A 52 12.71 18.06 -13.51
C SER A 52 11.35 18.74 -13.61
N VAL A 53 11.36 20.08 -13.67
CA VAL A 53 10.18 20.89 -14.03
C VAL A 53 9.88 20.87 -15.53
N LEU A 54 10.81 20.36 -16.35
CA LEU A 54 10.68 20.25 -17.80
C LEU A 54 10.24 18.83 -18.17
N GLY A 55 9.26 18.72 -19.07
CA GLY A 55 8.71 17.44 -19.54
C GLY A 55 7.33 17.13 -18.97
N GLN A 56 6.88 15.88 -19.12
CA GLN A 56 5.62 15.42 -18.53
C GLN A 56 5.72 15.40 -17.01
N HIS A 57 4.69 15.91 -16.32
CA HIS A 57 4.61 15.85 -14.87
C HIS A 57 4.60 14.39 -14.40
N ALA A 58 5.59 14.04 -13.59
CA ALA A 58 5.65 12.75 -12.95
C ALA A 58 4.68 12.65 -11.77
N TYR A 59 4.27 11.44 -11.43
CA TYR A 59 3.57 11.18 -10.18
C TYR A 59 4.47 11.48 -8.99
N HIS A 60 3.88 12.04 -7.93
CA HIS A 60 4.60 12.35 -6.71
C HIS A 60 5.19 11.05 -6.10
N PRO A 61 6.47 11.02 -5.64
CA PRO A 61 7.08 9.80 -5.11
C PRO A 61 6.27 9.14 -3.98
N ARG A 62 5.73 9.95 -3.05
CA ARG A 62 4.80 9.50 -2.00
C ARG A 62 3.62 8.69 -2.53
N LEU A 63 3.06 9.06 -3.69
CA LEU A 63 1.94 8.36 -4.30
C LEU A 63 2.36 6.96 -4.75
N ASN A 64 3.47 6.84 -5.48
CA ASN A 64 4.00 5.55 -5.94
C ASN A 64 4.35 4.66 -4.75
N ILE A 65 4.98 5.22 -3.71
CA ILE A 65 5.29 4.52 -2.47
C ILE A 65 4.03 3.99 -1.80
N GLY A 66 3.02 4.86 -1.64
CA GLY A 66 1.77 4.51 -0.99
C GLY A 66 1.04 3.38 -1.70
N ILE A 67 0.92 3.46 -3.04
CA ILE A 67 0.31 2.43 -3.87
C ILE A 67 1.05 1.09 -3.73
N LEU A 68 2.38 1.10 -3.83
CA LEU A 68 3.20 -0.12 -3.75
C LEU A 68 3.15 -0.77 -2.37
N ILE A 69 3.28 0.00 -1.29
CA ILE A 69 3.22 -0.52 0.09
C ILE A 69 1.82 -1.06 0.39
N TYR A 70 0.78 -0.32 -0.01
CA TYR A 70 -0.60 -0.78 0.14
C TYR A 70 -0.81 -2.10 -0.60
N ALA A 71 -0.36 -2.21 -1.85
CA ALA A 71 -0.42 -3.45 -2.62
C ALA A 71 0.28 -4.63 -1.92
N TYR A 72 1.51 -4.43 -1.46
CA TYR A 72 2.30 -5.49 -0.83
C TYR A 72 1.72 -5.94 0.51
N SER A 73 1.13 -5.02 1.28
CA SER A 73 0.39 -5.38 2.49
C SER A 73 -0.88 -6.19 2.20
N HIS A 74 -1.44 -6.08 1.00
CA HIS A 74 -2.55 -6.90 0.50
C HIS A 74 -2.09 -8.16 -0.25
N GLY A 75 -0.78 -8.46 -0.27
CA GLY A 75 -0.21 -9.62 -0.94
C GLY A 75 -0.21 -9.54 -2.47
N ILE A 76 -0.37 -8.35 -3.04
CA ILE A 76 -0.41 -8.10 -4.49
C ILE A 76 0.95 -7.57 -4.93
N PHE A 77 1.69 -8.35 -5.72
CA PHE A 77 3.08 -8.06 -6.08
C PHE A 77 3.30 -7.72 -7.55
N SER A 78 2.36 -8.10 -8.43
CA SER A 78 2.41 -7.79 -9.86
C SER A 78 2.02 -6.33 -10.10
N SER A 79 2.88 -5.56 -10.74
CA SER A 79 2.61 -4.15 -11.10
C SER A 79 1.41 -4.01 -12.03
N ARG A 80 1.15 -5.00 -12.89
CA ARG A 80 -0.05 -5.04 -13.75
C ARG A 80 -1.32 -5.23 -12.92
N GLN A 81 -1.26 -6.13 -11.94
CA GLN A 81 -2.38 -6.33 -11.02
C GLN A 81 -2.63 -5.09 -10.16
N ILE A 82 -1.57 -4.41 -9.72
CA ILE A 82 -1.68 -3.15 -8.97
C ILE A 82 -2.34 -2.07 -9.82
N MET A 83 -1.88 -1.87 -11.05
CA MET A 83 -2.51 -0.92 -12.00
C MET A 83 -4.00 -1.22 -12.18
N LYS A 84 -4.38 -2.49 -12.36
CA LYS A 84 -5.78 -2.90 -12.46
C LYS A 84 -6.58 -2.56 -11.20
N ARG A 85 -6.02 -2.79 -10.02
CA ARG A 85 -6.66 -2.45 -8.74
C ARG A 85 -6.89 -0.95 -8.58
N CYS A 86 -5.95 -0.11 -9.04
CA CYS A 86 -6.14 1.35 -9.06
C CYS A 86 -7.32 1.81 -9.94
N GLN A 87 -7.91 0.94 -10.78
CA GLN A 87 -9.10 1.24 -11.60
C GLN A 87 -10.39 0.66 -11.02
N GLU A 88 -10.31 -0.46 -10.30
CA GLU A 88 -11.48 -1.29 -9.96
C GLU A 88 -11.75 -1.38 -8.46
N ASP A 89 -10.74 -1.14 -7.62
CA ASP A 89 -10.78 -1.39 -6.18
C ASP A 89 -10.78 -0.08 -5.39
N PHE A 90 -11.87 0.19 -4.66
CA PHE A 90 -12.05 1.46 -3.95
C PHE A 90 -10.92 1.80 -2.98
N GLY A 91 -10.31 0.81 -2.32
CA GLY A 91 -9.18 1.06 -1.42
C GLY A 91 -7.95 1.55 -2.19
N PHE A 92 -7.66 0.95 -3.34
CA PHE A 92 -6.58 1.39 -4.21
C PHE A 92 -6.88 2.74 -4.86
N ILE A 93 -8.12 2.97 -5.30
CA ILE A 93 -8.59 4.24 -5.86
C ILE A 93 -8.45 5.37 -4.82
N PHE A 94 -8.71 5.07 -3.53
CA PHE A 94 -8.49 5.99 -2.43
C PHE A 94 -7.00 6.30 -2.25
N ILE A 95 -6.16 5.27 -2.09
CA ILE A 95 -4.70 5.43 -1.83
C ILE A 95 -3.98 6.09 -3.01
N SER A 96 -4.44 5.84 -4.24
CA SER A 96 -3.90 6.46 -5.43
C SER A 96 -4.44 7.87 -5.67
N HIS A 97 -5.30 8.41 -4.80
CA HIS A 97 -5.92 9.73 -4.94
C HIS A 97 -6.59 9.89 -6.32
N LEU A 98 -7.34 8.86 -6.76
CA LEU A 98 -7.97 8.76 -8.09
C LEU A 98 -6.99 8.66 -9.27
N ASN A 99 -5.68 8.60 -9.03
CA ASN A 99 -4.70 8.38 -10.09
C ASN A 99 -4.60 6.90 -10.45
N CYS A 100 -4.19 6.62 -11.68
CA CYS A 100 -3.88 5.27 -12.12
C CYS A 100 -2.55 5.27 -12.88
N PRO A 101 -1.40 5.25 -12.16
CA PRO A 101 -0.10 5.07 -12.80
C PRO A 101 -0.07 3.77 -13.61
N ASP A 102 0.56 3.81 -14.78
CA ASP A 102 0.81 2.61 -15.59
C ASP A 102 1.70 1.65 -14.80
N TYR A 103 1.55 0.34 -15.04
CA TYR A 103 2.35 -0.69 -14.39
C TYR A 103 3.87 -0.44 -14.51
N ARG A 104 4.33 0.13 -15.63
CA ARG A 104 5.75 0.49 -15.84
C ARG A 104 6.21 1.56 -14.87
N ILE A 105 5.38 2.57 -14.62
CA ILE A 105 5.72 3.65 -13.68
C ILE A 105 5.97 3.07 -12.29
N LEU A 106 5.11 2.16 -11.85
CA LEU A 106 5.24 1.51 -10.54
C LEU A 106 6.44 0.57 -10.49
N SER A 107 6.65 -0.26 -11.51
CA SER A 107 7.78 -1.19 -11.55
C SER A 107 9.12 -0.48 -11.66
N ASP A 108 9.21 0.57 -12.48
CA ASP A 108 10.43 1.32 -12.72
C ASP A 108 10.76 2.18 -11.51
N PHE A 109 9.76 2.83 -10.89
CA PHE A 109 9.96 3.55 -9.62
C PHE A 109 10.56 2.65 -8.54
N ARG A 110 10.05 1.41 -8.39
CA ARG A 110 10.59 0.44 -7.42
C ARG A 110 12.04 0.10 -7.74
N LYS A 111 12.37 -0.18 -9.01
CA LYS A 111 13.71 -0.60 -9.44
C LYS A 111 14.73 0.55 -9.33
N ASP A 112 14.36 1.73 -9.80
CA ASP A 112 15.24 2.90 -9.85
C ASP A 112 15.48 3.51 -8.47
N HIS A 113 14.58 3.25 -7.51
CA HIS A 113 14.64 3.78 -6.15
C HIS A 113 14.58 2.67 -5.08
N HIS A 114 15.12 1.49 -5.38
CA HIS A 114 15.02 0.28 -4.54
C HIS A 114 15.36 0.52 -3.06
N ASP A 115 16.56 1.04 -2.79
CA ASP A 115 17.02 1.26 -1.41
C ASP A 115 16.13 2.28 -0.66
N PHE A 116 15.75 3.36 -1.35
CA PHE A 116 14.87 4.37 -0.78
C PHE A 116 13.46 3.82 -0.52
N PHE A 117 12.91 3.04 -1.44
CA PHE A 117 11.61 2.40 -1.27
C PHE A 117 11.62 1.43 -0.09
N LYS A 118 12.70 0.65 0.06
CA LYS A 118 12.91 -0.26 1.18
C LYS A 118 12.93 0.47 2.52
N GLU A 119 13.65 1.59 2.62
CA GLU A 119 13.66 2.44 3.81
C GLU A 119 12.25 2.98 4.14
N CYS A 120 11.53 3.49 3.13
CA CYS A 120 10.16 3.98 3.30
C CYS A 120 9.20 2.87 3.76
N PHE A 121 9.36 1.66 3.23
CA PHE A 121 8.55 0.52 3.63
C PHE A 121 8.82 0.14 5.08
N GLN A 122 10.08 0.08 5.49
CA GLN A 122 10.46 -0.17 6.88
C GLN A 122 9.85 0.88 7.83
N GLN A 123 9.97 2.16 7.49
CA GLN A 123 9.36 3.26 8.26
C GLN A 123 7.84 3.11 8.35
N SER A 124 7.18 2.77 7.24
CA SER A 124 5.73 2.58 7.20
C SER A 124 5.27 1.46 8.12
N VAL A 125 5.99 0.33 8.17
CA VAL A 125 5.68 -0.78 9.08
C VAL A 125 5.89 -0.37 10.54
N LEU A 126 6.92 0.42 10.85
CA LEU A 126 7.14 0.94 12.20
C LEU A 126 6.01 1.87 12.63
N LEU A 127 5.63 2.83 11.79
CA LEU A 127 4.50 3.74 12.04
C LEU A 127 3.17 2.98 12.19
N ALA A 128 2.94 1.95 11.37
CA ALA A 128 1.77 1.09 11.47
C ALA A 128 1.72 0.34 12.82
N ARG A 129 2.86 -0.17 13.30
CA ARG A 129 2.95 -0.83 14.61
C ARG A 129 2.63 0.14 15.75
N GLU A 130 3.10 1.38 15.67
CA GLU A 130 2.79 2.43 16.65
C GLU A 130 1.30 2.82 16.63
N ALA A 131 0.69 2.86 15.44
CA ALA A 131 -0.74 3.10 15.24
C ALA A 131 -1.64 1.90 15.63
N GLY A 132 -1.05 0.76 16.03
CA GLY A 132 -1.81 -0.45 16.37
C GLY A 132 -2.41 -1.17 15.16
N MET A 133 -1.93 -0.88 13.95
CA MET A 133 -2.45 -1.40 12.70
C MET A 133 -1.88 -2.79 12.42
N ALA A 134 -2.73 -3.81 12.58
CA ALA A 134 -2.35 -5.20 12.41
C ALA A 134 -2.05 -5.57 10.93
N SER A 135 -2.79 -5.04 9.95
CA SER A 135 -2.64 -5.42 8.54
C SER A 135 -1.26 -5.07 7.97
N LEU A 136 -0.80 -3.83 8.15
CA LEU A 136 0.53 -3.41 7.74
C LEU A 136 1.63 -3.82 8.74
N GLY A 137 1.32 -3.99 10.03
CA GLY A 137 2.27 -4.50 11.03
C GLY A 137 2.59 -6.00 10.86
N HIS A 138 1.73 -6.73 10.14
CA HIS A 138 1.84 -8.16 9.83
C HIS A 138 1.97 -8.40 8.32
N VAL A 139 2.76 -7.61 7.58
CA VAL A 139 3.00 -7.90 6.15
C VAL A 139 3.52 -9.33 6.03
N SER A 140 2.62 -10.22 5.65
CA SER A 140 2.82 -11.66 5.67
C SER A 140 3.14 -12.09 4.26
N LEU A 141 4.41 -12.42 4.02
CA LEU A 141 4.71 -13.46 3.05
C LEU A 141 4.71 -14.79 3.80
N ASP A 142 3.69 -15.59 3.52
CA ASP A 142 3.55 -16.98 3.95
C ASP A 142 3.23 -17.18 5.45
N GLY A 143 1.97 -16.90 5.83
CA GLY A 143 1.30 -17.46 7.02
C GLY A 143 1.90 -17.18 8.41
N SER A 144 3.06 -16.53 8.48
CA SER A 144 3.77 -16.18 9.69
C SER A 144 3.19 -14.87 10.20
N LYS A 145 2.25 -15.01 11.14
CA LYS A 145 1.77 -13.88 11.94
C LYS A 145 2.98 -13.34 12.71
N PHE A 146 3.47 -12.16 12.35
CA PHE A 146 4.42 -11.44 13.19
C PHE A 146 3.68 -11.09 14.49
N LYS A 147 3.62 -11.99 15.47
CA LYS A 147 2.77 -11.82 16.67
C LYS A 147 2.98 -10.41 17.19
N ALA A 148 1.92 -9.59 17.12
CA ALA A 148 1.88 -8.30 17.79
C ALA A 148 2.03 -8.62 19.26
N ASN A 149 3.27 -8.64 19.74
CA ASN A 149 3.54 -8.82 21.14
C ASN A 149 3.12 -7.51 21.79
N THR A 150 1.86 -7.46 22.21
CA THR A 150 1.24 -6.40 23.02
C THR A 150 1.81 -6.39 24.45
N SER A 151 3.09 -6.73 24.58
CA SER A 151 3.84 -6.66 25.81
C SER A 151 4.15 -5.18 26.07
N LYS A 152 3.36 -4.59 26.97
CA LYS A 152 3.64 -3.31 27.66
C LYS A 152 4.95 -3.31 28.48
N HIS A 153 5.86 -4.25 28.27
CA HIS A 153 7.11 -4.31 29.02
C HIS A 153 8.19 -3.46 28.37
N LYS A 154 8.31 -2.28 28.97
CA LYS A 154 9.40 -1.30 28.90
C LYS A 154 10.73 -1.91 29.38
N ALA A 155 11.25 -2.91 28.66
CA ALA A 155 12.58 -3.49 28.82
C ALA A 155 12.92 -4.43 27.64
N MET A 156 12.77 -3.97 26.41
CA MET A 156 13.40 -4.64 25.26
C MET A 156 14.89 -4.32 25.28
N SER A 157 15.74 -5.34 25.36
CA SER A 157 17.19 -5.14 25.28
C SER A 157 17.55 -4.61 23.89
N TYR A 158 18.52 -3.71 23.81
CA TYR A 158 19.03 -3.14 22.56
C TYR A 158 19.36 -4.21 21.50
N ALA A 159 19.84 -5.38 21.94
CA ALA A 159 20.10 -6.52 21.06
C ALA A 159 18.84 -7.07 20.37
N ARG A 160 17.70 -7.21 21.08
CA ARG A 160 16.44 -7.67 20.49
C ARG A 160 15.82 -6.65 19.55
N LEU A 161 15.98 -5.35 19.83
CA LEU A 161 15.54 -4.29 18.91
C LEU A 161 16.29 -4.36 17.58
N LYS A 162 17.62 -4.53 17.63
CA LYS A 162 18.46 -4.65 16.44
C LYS A 162 18.18 -5.93 15.65
N GLU A 163 17.87 -7.03 16.35
CA GLU A 163 17.46 -8.29 15.73
C GLU A 163 16.13 -8.16 14.99
N GLN A 164 15.11 -7.57 15.62
CA GLN A 164 13.81 -7.31 14.99
C GLN A 164 13.89 -6.35 13.80
N GLU A 165 14.75 -5.34 13.89
CA GLU A 165 15.00 -4.43 12.77
C GLU A 165 15.60 -5.18 11.58
N LYS A 166 16.60 -6.04 11.84
CA LYS A 166 17.24 -6.87 10.81
C LYS A 166 16.25 -7.85 10.17
N GLU A 167 15.43 -8.54 10.97
CA GLU A 167 14.38 -9.44 10.49
C GLU A 167 13.41 -8.70 9.56
N LEU A 168 12.94 -7.52 9.98
CA LEU A 168 12.04 -6.70 9.17
C LEU A 168 12.69 -6.28 7.84
N THR A 169 13.96 -5.88 7.86
CA THR A 169 14.71 -5.52 6.65
C THR A 169 14.85 -6.71 5.69
N GLU A 170 15.06 -7.92 6.20
CA GLU A 170 15.16 -9.16 5.40
C GLU A 170 13.80 -9.57 4.81
N GLU A 171 12.72 -9.44 5.59
CA GLU A 171 11.35 -9.70 5.12
C GLU A 171 10.96 -8.75 3.99
N ILE A 172 11.24 -7.45 4.14
CA ILE A 172 11.02 -6.44 3.09
C ILE A 172 11.81 -6.79 1.84
N GLU A 173 13.09 -7.16 1.97
CA GLU A 173 13.90 -7.57 0.83
C GLU A 173 13.30 -8.77 0.09
N ALA A 174 12.76 -9.75 0.82
CA ALA A 174 12.07 -10.90 0.23
C ALA A 174 10.80 -10.49 -0.53
N LEU A 175 10.02 -9.55 0.02
CA LEU A 175 8.84 -8.97 -0.65
C LEU A 175 9.21 -8.30 -1.97
N LEU A 176 10.28 -7.49 -1.98
CA LEU A 176 10.75 -6.81 -3.20
C LEU A 176 11.20 -7.78 -4.27
N LYS A 177 11.98 -8.81 -3.89
CA LYS A 177 12.40 -9.88 -4.81
C LYS A 177 11.21 -10.63 -5.40
N LYS A 178 10.17 -10.89 -4.61
CA LYS A 178 8.94 -11.49 -5.11
C LYS A 178 8.25 -10.60 -6.13
N ALA A 179 8.19 -9.29 -5.88
CA ALA A 179 7.62 -8.34 -6.83
C ALA A 179 8.39 -8.32 -8.17
N ASP A 180 9.72 -8.38 -8.14
CA ASP A 180 10.52 -8.50 -9.36
C ASP A 180 10.24 -9.81 -10.12
N GLN A 181 10.10 -10.93 -9.41
CA GLN A 181 9.75 -12.22 -10.03
C GLN A 181 8.37 -12.19 -10.68
N CYS A 182 7.36 -11.63 -10.00
CA CYS A 182 6.01 -11.48 -10.54
C CYS A 182 6.02 -10.60 -11.80
N ASP A 183 6.69 -9.45 -11.76
CA ASP A 183 6.76 -8.55 -12.92
C ASP A 183 7.50 -9.17 -14.11
N ASN A 184 8.52 -9.99 -13.86
CA ASN A 184 9.23 -10.70 -14.93
C ASN A 184 8.36 -11.80 -15.56
N ALA A 185 7.58 -12.53 -14.76
CA ALA A 185 6.65 -13.54 -15.25
C ALA A 185 5.53 -12.95 -16.11
N ASP A 186 5.07 -11.75 -15.78
CA ASP A 186 4.03 -11.00 -16.52
C ASP A 186 4.50 -10.41 -17.86
N ASN A 187 5.80 -10.47 -18.16
CA ASN A 187 6.39 -10.00 -19.41
C ASN A 187 6.73 -11.14 -20.39
N LEU A 188 6.50 -12.39 -19.98
CA LEU A 188 6.61 -13.60 -20.82
C LEU A 188 5.26 -13.94 -21.44
#